data_AF-A0AAW3M7X1-F1
#
_entry.id   AF-A0AAW3M7X1-F1
#
_cell.length_a   1.000
_cell.length_b   1.000
_cell.length_c   1.000
_cell.angle_alpha   90.00
_cell.angle_beta   90.00
_cell.angle_gamma   90.00
#
_symmetry.space_group_name_H-M   'P 1'
#
loop_
_entity.id
_entity.type
_entity.pdbx_description
1 polymer ?
#
loop_
_entity_poly.entity_id
_entity_poly.type
_entity_poly.pdbx_seq_one_letter_code
_entity_poly.pdbx_strand_id
1 'polypeptide(L)'
;MQVEASRLAHPDPRLYGTDNSYILFYDETNNVRKLRLRENGLNIKKCDSFVLGGIALTPEHDELPCISGLRSTLKIPSNAPEIKLELIAKGDFEKILASPKITKFFTWLIEHKIHIHYTNLNILNWSILDIVESISAEENYLHIQEYHLELKNELYRVASANLSKFLSMLRSHQYPDLREDNTRKFLEDTYNFVVQYGPATKNPATVELEKILLSASKEITKLAFLHSDKAHELIDGFQGFFLNRIASFPNATHFFDEEKTIQEAISNFKVINNDSLVHYHFVESVQTPGVQLSDVIVGFLGKYFTFIEDTSPQKLIDLKGRLSIAQRQNIKLLRTLIARSDKISNHFIHRITTIDSNLKSDYFLFDKKLPKYVVRS
;
A
#
# COMPACT_ATOMS: atom_id res chain seq x y z
N MET A 1 -10.80 24.75 -4.71
CA MET A 1 -11.91 24.07 -4.01
C MET A 1 -11.46 23.77 -2.59
N GLN A 2 -12.21 24.22 -1.58
CA GLN A 2 -11.98 23.79 -0.20
C GLN A 2 -12.66 22.44 0.03
N VAL A 3 -11.99 21.53 0.72
CA VAL A 3 -12.51 20.21 1.06
C VAL A 3 -12.17 19.88 2.50
N GLU A 4 -13.18 19.53 3.29
CA GLU A 4 -13.00 19.05 4.65
C GLU A 4 -12.19 17.76 4.69
N ALA A 5 -11.22 17.70 5.60
CA ALA A 5 -10.36 16.54 5.82
C ALA A 5 -11.19 15.26 6.06
N SER A 6 -12.29 15.38 6.81
CA SER A 6 -13.21 14.27 7.12
C SER A 6 -13.90 13.66 5.88
N ARG A 7 -13.91 14.35 4.73
CA ARG A 7 -14.43 13.82 3.46
C ARG A 7 -13.38 13.05 2.66
N LEU A 8 -12.10 13.27 2.92
CA LEU A 8 -10.96 12.66 2.23
C LEU A 8 -10.33 11.52 3.06
N ALA A 9 -10.45 11.61 4.38
CA ALA A 9 -10.08 10.58 5.34
C ALA A 9 -11.25 10.37 6.30
N HIS A 10 -11.97 9.26 6.12
CA HIS A 10 -13.11 8.95 6.96
C HIS A 10 -12.69 8.77 8.43
N PRO A 11 -13.45 9.33 9.39
CA PRO A 11 -13.19 9.12 10.80
C PRO A 11 -13.25 7.62 11.14
N ASP A 12 -12.21 7.12 11.79
CA ASP A 12 -12.17 5.76 12.32
C ASP A 12 -11.83 5.85 13.81
N PRO A 13 -12.74 5.43 14.71
CA PRO A 13 -12.56 5.54 16.16
C PRO A 13 -11.41 4.68 16.70
N ARG A 14 -10.83 3.80 15.89
CA ARG A 14 -9.67 2.98 16.24
C ARG A 14 -8.34 3.70 16.00
N LEU A 15 -8.35 4.80 15.23
CA LEU A 15 -7.14 5.59 14.97
C LEU A 15 -6.78 6.44 16.18
N TYR A 16 -5.48 6.56 16.46
CA TYR A 16 -4.96 7.43 17.50
C TYR A 16 -3.72 8.20 17.02
N GLY A 17 -3.48 9.34 17.66
CA GLY A 17 -2.32 10.19 17.43
C GLY A 17 -2.35 10.99 16.12
N THR A 18 -3.38 10.85 15.28
CA THR A 18 -3.54 11.58 14.02
C THR A 18 -3.76 13.09 14.19
N ASP A 19 -4.16 13.52 15.38
CA ASP A 19 -4.46 14.88 15.79
C ASP A 19 -3.26 15.65 16.34
N ASN A 20 -2.09 15.01 16.48
CA ASN A 20 -0.88 15.70 16.91
C ASN A 20 -0.26 16.54 15.78
N SER A 21 0.55 17.53 16.16
CA SER A 21 1.33 18.30 15.20
C SER A 21 2.61 17.55 14.83
N TYR A 22 2.72 17.15 13.58
CA TYR A 22 3.90 16.46 13.04
C TYR A 22 4.53 17.25 11.90
N ILE A 23 5.81 16.99 11.64
CA ILE A 23 6.43 17.31 10.36
C ILE A 23 6.63 15.99 9.62
N LEU A 24 5.92 15.84 8.49
CA LEU A 24 5.90 14.60 7.71
C LEU A 24 6.59 14.83 6.38
N PHE A 25 7.66 14.07 6.12
CA PHE A 25 8.35 14.07 4.84
C PHE A 25 7.94 12.84 4.04
N TYR A 26 7.81 13.02 2.72
CA TYR A 26 7.31 12.00 1.82
C TYR A 26 8.23 11.81 0.61
N ASP A 27 8.34 10.56 0.20
CA ASP A 27 8.70 10.11 -1.14
C ASP A 27 7.70 9.00 -1.54
N GLU A 28 7.74 8.57 -2.79
CA GLU A 28 6.96 7.46 -3.29
C GLU A 28 7.78 6.45 -4.10
N THR A 29 7.35 5.19 -4.08
CA THR A 29 7.90 4.21 -5.01
C THR A 29 7.55 4.60 -6.44
N ASN A 30 8.55 4.61 -7.32
CA ASN A 30 8.40 4.81 -8.76
C ASN A 30 7.41 3.83 -9.39
N ASN A 31 6.16 4.25 -9.51
CA ASN A 31 5.07 3.40 -9.94
C ASN A 31 4.27 3.95 -11.11
N VAL A 32 3.42 3.07 -11.61
CA VAL A 32 2.46 3.34 -12.66
C VAL A 32 1.62 4.58 -12.31
N ARG A 33 1.62 5.60 -13.18
CA ARG A 33 0.75 6.78 -12.97
C ARG A 33 -0.73 6.46 -13.15
N LYS A 34 -1.03 5.54 -14.07
CA LYS A 34 -2.39 5.04 -14.38
C LYS A 34 -2.35 3.57 -14.72
N LEU A 35 -3.18 2.75 -14.08
CA LEU A 35 -3.25 1.33 -14.36
C LEU A 35 -4.37 1.05 -15.37
N ARG A 36 -4.05 0.37 -16.47
CA ARG A 36 -4.99 0.10 -17.57
C ARG A 36 -4.94 -1.34 -18.04
N LEU A 37 -6.11 -1.88 -18.38
CA LEU A 37 -6.26 -3.15 -19.08
C LEU A 37 -5.99 -2.95 -20.58
N ARG A 38 -5.04 -3.71 -21.11
CA ARG A 38 -4.72 -3.85 -22.53
C ARG A 38 -5.13 -5.26 -23.00
N GLU A 39 -5.06 -5.49 -24.30
CA GLU A 39 -5.38 -6.79 -24.91
C GLU A 39 -4.56 -7.94 -24.30
N ASN A 40 -3.29 -7.69 -23.96
CA ASN A 40 -2.35 -8.68 -23.45
C ASN A 40 -2.02 -8.50 -21.95
N GLY A 41 -2.96 -7.98 -21.14
CA GLY A 41 -2.79 -7.78 -19.70
C GLY A 41 -2.68 -6.31 -19.31
N LEU A 42 -1.81 -5.96 -18.36
CA LEU A 42 -1.67 -4.59 -17.85
C LEU A 42 -0.75 -3.74 -18.76
N ASN A 43 -0.84 -2.41 -18.63
CA ASN A 43 0.09 -1.46 -19.25
C ASN A 43 1.49 -1.43 -18.59
N ILE A 44 1.74 -2.30 -17.62
CA ILE A 44 2.99 -2.45 -16.89
C ILE A 44 3.44 -3.91 -16.88
N LYS A 45 4.75 -4.13 -16.82
CA LYS A 45 5.32 -5.49 -16.79
C LYS A 45 5.08 -6.19 -15.46
N LYS A 46 5.13 -5.43 -14.37
CA LYS A 46 4.98 -5.93 -13.00
C LYS A 46 4.13 -4.96 -12.20
N CYS A 47 3.21 -5.51 -11.43
CA CYS A 47 2.30 -4.78 -10.57
C CYS A 47 2.84 -4.79 -9.14
N ASP A 48 3.94 -4.06 -8.91
CA ASP A 48 4.53 -3.90 -7.58
C ASP A 48 3.61 -3.05 -6.66
N SER A 49 3.80 -3.17 -5.34
CA SER A 49 3.07 -2.34 -4.39
C SER A 49 3.46 -0.86 -4.50
N PHE A 50 2.51 0.03 -4.22
CA PHE A 50 2.75 1.46 -4.10
C PHE A 50 2.94 1.88 -2.65
N VAL A 51 4.09 2.46 -2.36
CA VAL A 51 4.40 3.02 -1.05
C VAL A 51 4.51 4.52 -1.17
N LEU A 52 3.70 5.23 -0.39
CA LEU A 52 3.80 6.67 -0.16
C LEU A 52 4.12 6.87 1.32
N GLY A 53 5.23 7.51 1.65
CA GLY A 53 5.66 7.61 3.04
C GLY A 53 7.02 8.23 3.20
N GLY A 54 7.63 8.05 4.37
CA GLY A 54 8.95 8.61 4.65
C GLY A 54 9.21 8.67 6.13
N ILE A 55 9.80 9.78 6.57
CA ILE A 55 10.09 10.04 7.98
C ILE A 55 9.10 11.03 8.60
N ALA A 56 8.93 10.91 9.92
CA ALA A 56 8.08 11.77 10.72
C ALA A 56 8.86 12.34 11.91
N LEU A 57 8.72 13.64 12.14
CA LEU A 57 9.17 14.31 13.36
C LEU A 57 7.95 14.58 14.25
N THR A 58 8.12 14.26 15.53
CA THR A 58 7.12 14.49 16.59
C THR A 58 7.26 15.89 17.18
N PRO A 59 6.28 16.39 17.97
CA PRO A 59 6.40 17.66 18.69
C PRO A 59 7.64 17.77 19.60
N GLU A 60 8.30 16.66 19.92
CA GLU A 60 9.56 16.66 20.68
C GLU A 60 10.77 17.16 19.86
N HIS A 61 10.62 17.33 18.55
CA HIS A 61 11.66 17.81 17.65
C HIS A 61 11.43 19.28 17.31
N ASP A 62 12.43 20.12 17.58
CA ASP A 62 12.43 21.51 17.08
C ASP A 62 12.67 21.55 15.57
N GLU A 63 13.61 20.73 15.07
CA GLU A 63 13.96 20.61 13.66
C GLU A 63 14.56 19.23 13.32
N LEU A 64 14.75 18.95 12.04
CA LEU A 64 15.42 17.73 11.57
C LEU A 64 16.92 17.80 11.89
N PRO A 65 17.52 16.77 12.54
CA PRO A 65 18.96 16.74 12.79
C PRO A 65 19.80 16.83 11.52
N CYS A 66 20.95 17.51 11.61
CA CYS A 66 21.87 17.67 10.49
C CYS A 66 22.37 16.32 9.94
N ILE A 67 22.17 16.08 8.65
CA ILE A 67 22.50 14.79 8.00
C ILE A 67 23.97 14.70 7.52
N SER A 68 24.82 15.70 7.76
CA SER A 68 26.22 15.70 7.29
C SER A 68 27.04 14.55 7.90
N GLY A 69 26.85 14.29 9.19
CA GLY A 69 27.44 13.15 9.89
C GLY A 69 26.93 11.81 9.34
N LEU A 70 25.64 11.75 8.98
CA LEU A 70 25.04 10.58 8.35
C LEU A 70 25.64 10.32 6.95
N ARG A 71 25.80 11.36 6.12
CA ARG A 71 26.45 11.24 4.79
C ARG A 71 27.83 10.60 4.90
N SER A 72 28.63 11.06 5.86
CA SER A 72 29.96 10.50 6.14
C SER A 72 29.87 9.04 6.60
N THR A 73 28.94 8.73 7.51
CA THR A 73 28.70 7.39 8.06
C THR A 73 28.30 6.38 6.99
N LEU A 74 27.46 6.81 6.05
CA LEU A 74 26.99 6.04 4.90
C LEU A 74 27.97 6.04 3.72
N LYS A 75 29.08 6.79 3.81
CA LYS A 75 30.07 6.97 2.73
C LYS A 75 29.38 7.42 1.44
N ILE A 76 28.55 8.45 1.52
CA ILE A 76 27.93 9.07 0.35
C ILE A 76 29.01 9.89 -0.37
N PRO A 77 29.18 9.74 -1.71
CA PRO A 77 30.14 10.53 -2.46
C PRO A 77 29.92 12.04 -2.27
N SER A 78 31.00 12.82 -2.20
CA SER A 78 30.92 14.27 -2.02
C SER A 78 30.24 15.00 -3.18
N ASN A 79 30.31 14.43 -4.38
CA ASN A 79 29.66 14.93 -5.59
C ASN A 79 28.21 14.48 -5.75
N ALA A 80 27.71 13.57 -4.91
CA ALA A 80 26.29 13.20 -4.95
C ALA A 80 25.46 14.31 -4.27
N PRO A 81 24.51 14.95 -4.97
CA PRO A 81 23.78 16.09 -4.43
C PRO A 81 22.85 15.70 -3.27
N GLU A 82 22.47 14.44 -3.17
CA GLU A 82 21.47 13.93 -2.24
C GLU A 82 21.81 12.52 -1.76
N ILE A 83 21.15 12.09 -0.68
CA ILE A 83 21.13 10.69 -0.25
C ILE A 83 19.97 9.99 -0.96
N LYS A 84 20.27 8.87 -1.63
CA LYS A 84 19.27 7.98 -2.23
C LYS A 84 19.52 6.53 -1.85
N LEU A 85 18.48 5.70 -1.82
CA LEU A 85 18.60 4.27 -1.57
C LEU A 85 19.64 3.63 -2.48
N GLU A 86 19.67 4.00 -3.76
CA GLU A 86 20.60 3.43 -4.75
C GLU A 86 22.09 3.66 -4.41
N LEU A 87 22.41 4.69 -3.62
CA LEU A 87 23.77 4.96 -3.13
C LEU A 87 24.11 4.17 -1.85
N ILE A 88 23.08 3.67 -1.16
CA ILE A 88 23.17 2.96 0.11
C ILE A 88 23.13 1.44 -0.10
N ALA A 89 22.26 0.95 -0.98
CA ALA A 89 22.10 -0.47 -1.26
C ALA A 89 21.47 -0.69 -2.65
N LYS A 90 21.90 -1.75 -3.34
CA LYS A 90 21.39 -2.13 -4.66
C LYS A 90 20.97 -3.60 -4.68
N GLY A 91 20.04 -3.93 -5.57
CA GLY A 91 19.56 -5.30 -5.79
C GLY A 91 18.14 -5.55 -5.29
N ASP A 92 17.80 -6.83 -5.19
CA ASP A 92 16.57 -7.33 -4.59
C ASP A 92 16.53 -7.10 -3.07
N PHE A 93 15.39 -7.39 -2.45
CA PHE A 93 15.18 -7.21 -1.02
C PHE A 93 16.22 -7.94 -0.16
N GLU A 94 16.52 -9.21 -0.47
CA GLU A 94 17.48 -10.00 0.32
C GLU A 94 18.88 -9.36 0.33
N LYS A 95 19.33 -8.81 -0.81
CA LYS A 95 20.61 -8.10 -0.94
C LYS A 95 20.63 -6.79 -0.18
N ILE A 96 19.61 -5.95 -0.33
CA ILE A 96 19.59 -4.66 0.39
C ILE A 96 19.42 -4.86 1.90
N LEU A 97 18.70 -5.91 2.32
CA LEU A 97 18.52 -6.27 3.71
C LEU A 97 19.83 -6.71 4.36
N ALA A 98 20.79 -7.22 3.59
CA ALA A 98 22.12 -7.56 4.08
C ALA A 98 23.08 -6.34 4.16
N SER A 99 22.67 -5.15 3.71
CA SER A 99 23.56 -3.99 3.62
C SER A 99 23.95 -3.44 5.00
N PRO A 100 25.26 -3.30 5.31
CA PRO A 100 25.71 -2.60 6.51
C PRO A 100 25.38 -1.11 6.51
N LYS A 101 25.21 -0.48 5.33
CA LYS A 101 24.80 0.92 5.24
C LYS A 101 23.33 1.09 5.66
N ILE A 102 22.46 0.12 5.35
CA ILE A 102 21.08 0.10 5.85
C ILE A 102 21.07 -0.05 7.37
N THR A 103 21.94 -0.88 7.95
CA THR A 103 22.09 -0.99 9.40
C THR A 103 22.39 0.36 10.03
N LYS A 104 23.40 1.06 9.50
CA LYS A 104 23.77 2.40 9.98
C LYS A 104 22.65 3.42 9.83
N PHE A 105 21.94 3.38 8.71
CA PHE A 105 20.83 4.28 8.43
C PHE A 105 19.67 4.09 9.43
N PHE A 106 19.19 2.86 9.62
CA PHE A 106 18.12 2.59 10.58
C PHE A 106 18.54 2.88 12.02
N THR A 107 19.77 2.53 12.41
CA THR A 107 20.30 2.88 13.73
C THR A 107 20.29 4.39 13.95
N TRP A 108 20.74 5.17 12.96
CA TRP A 108 20.77 6.63 13.06
C TRP A 108 19.37 7.22 13.27
N LEU A 109 18.35 6.75 12.53
CA LEU A 109 16.96 7.17 12.74
C LEU A 109 16.49 6.88 14.17
N ILE A 110 16.79 5.67 14.69
CA ILE A 110 16.41 5.25 16.04
C ILE A 110 17.07 6.10 17.12
N GLU A 111 18.37 6.39 16.97
CA GLU A 111 19.17 7.21 17.89
C GLU A 111 18.69 8.66 17.94
N HIS A 112 18.29 9.20 16.79
CA HIS A 112 17.76 10.56 16.67
C HIS A 112 16.25 10.66 16.91
N LYS A 113 15.62 9.56 17.37
CA LYS A 113 14.16 9.48 17.61
C LYS A 113 13.29 9.85 16.41
N ILE A 114 13.80 9.70 15.19
CA ILE A 114 13.04 9.93 13.97
C ILE A 114 12.12 8.73 13.72
N HIS A 115 10.85 9.01 13.47
CA HIS A 115 9.83 8.00 13.20
C HIS A 115 9.69 7.77 11.70
N ILE A 116 9.03 6.67 11.33
CA ILE A 116 8.68 6.37 9.93
C ILE A 116 7.17 6.33 9.78
N HIS A 117 6.68 6.75 8.62
CA HIS A 117 5.27 6.59 8.26
C HIS A 117 5.16 6.12 6.81
N TYR A 118 4.13 5.38 6.48
CA TYR A 118 3.85 4.95 5.12
C TYR A 118 2.39 4.52 4.95
N THR A 119 1.93 4.61 3.70
CA THR A 119 0.82 3.83 3.16
C THR A 119 1.38 2.84 2.16
N ASN A 120 1.13 1.54 2.39
CA ASN A 120 1.41 0.48 1.44
C ASN A 120 0.12 0.05 0.74
N LEU A 121 0.07 0.21 -0.57
CA LEU A 121 -1.05 -0.14 -1.43
C LEU A 121 -0.68 -1.33 -2.31
N ASN A 122 -1.43 -2.42 -2.18
CA ASN A 122 -1.41 -3.47 -3.18
C ASN A 122 -2.27 -3.04 -4.38
N ILE A 123 -1.61 -2.65 -5.47
CA ILE A 123 -2.25 -2.07 -6.66
C ILE A 123 -3.28 -3.02 -7.28
N LEU A 124 -2.97 -4.32 -7.37
CA LEU A 124 -3.88 -5.30 -7.95
C LEU A 124 -5.11 -5.50 -7.06
N ASN A 125 -4.92 -5.65 -5.75
CA ASN A 125 -6.02 -5.75 -4.79
C ASN A 125 -6.94 -4.53 -4.84
N TRP A 126 -6.35 -3.32 -4.88
CA TRP A 126 -7.09 -2.08 -5.03
C TRP A 126 -7.95 -2.06 -6.30
N SER A 127 -7.43 -2.61 -7.39
CA SER A 127 -8.10 -2.64 -8.69
C SER A 127 -9.28 -3.61 -8.78
N ILE A 128 -9.53 -4.44 -7.77
CA ILE A 128 -10.53 -5.53 -7.86
C ILE A 128 -11.43 -5.63 -6.62
N LEU A 129 -11.07 -4.99 -5.50
CA LEU A 129 -11.83 -5.07 -4.25
C LEU A 129 -13.27 -4.57 -4.41
N ASP A 130 -13.51 -3.64 -5.35
CA ASP A 130 -14.80 -3.05 -5.65
C ASP A 130 -15.84 -4.08 -6.12
N ILE A 131 -15.41 -5.24 -6.61
CA ILE A 131 -16.30 -6.35 -6.96
C ILE A 131 -17.05 -6.82 -5.70
N VAL A 132 -16.32 -7.07 -4.61
CA VAL A 132 -16.90 -7.50 -3.35
C VAL A 132 -17.55 -6.33 -2.62
N GLU A 133 -16.95 -5.13 -2.66
CA GLU A 133 -17.54 -3.95 -2.00
C GLU A 133 -18.90 -3.59 -2.59
N SER A 134 -19.03 -3.64 -3.92
CA SER A 134 -20.29 -3.34 -4.59
C SER A 134 -21.38 -4.34 -4.21
N ILE A 135 -21.04 -5.63 -4.08
CA ILE A 135 -21.99 -6.63 -3.59
C ILE A 135 -22.36 -6.33 -2.13
N SER A 136 -21.38 -6.00 -1.28
CA SER A 136 -21.61 -5.73 0.16
C SER A 136 -22.42 -4.46 0.45
N ALA A 137 -22.57 -3.59 -0.56
CA ALA A 137 -23.38 -2.38 -0.48
C ALA A 137 -24.87 -2.65 -0.75
N GLU A 138 -25.22 -3.82 -1.30
CA GLU A 138 -26.60 -4.21 -1.55
C GLU A 138 -27.30 -4.65 -0.25
N GLU A 139 -28.56 -4.26 -0.08
CA GLU A 139 -29.33 -4.45 1.16
C GLU A 139 -29.40 -5.94 1.57
N ASN A 140 -29.61 -6.85 0.61
CA ASN A 140 -29.66 -8.29 0.83
C ASN A 140 -28.31 -8.91 1.23
N TYR A 141 -27.21 -8.17 1.05
CA TYR A 141 -25.84 -8.62 1.25
C TYR A 141 -25.11 -7.87 2.37
N LEU A 142 -25.80 -6.99 3.12
CA LEU A 142 -25.18 -6.25 4.24
C LEU A 142 -24.51 -7.15 5.29
N HIS A 143 -25.01 -8.37 5.47
CA HIS A 143 -24.42 -9.35 6.38
C HIS A 143 -22.97 -9.72 6.02
N ILE A 144 -22.53 -9.53 4.76
CA ILE A 144 -21.15 -9.82 4.35
C ILE A 144 -20.15 -8.77 4.85
N GLN A 145 -20.62 -7.61 5.35
CA GLN A 145 -19.74 -6.58 5.91
C GLN A 145 -18.92 -7.07 7.11
N GLU A 146 -19.38 -8.11 7.82
CA GLU A 146 -18.64 -8.68 8.94
C GLU A 146 -17.38 -9.46 8.52
N TYR A 147 -17.33 -9.93 7.26
CA TYR A 147 -16.26 -10.80 6.75
C TYR A 147 -15.85 -10.46 5.30
N HIS A 148 -16.12 -9.23 4.86
CA HIS A 148 -15.84 -8.81 3.49
C HIS A 148 -14.33 -8.84 3.17
N LEU A 149 -13.46 -8.70 4.18
CA LEU A 149 -12.01 -8.72 4.01
C LEU A 149 -11.53 -10.12 3.61
N GLU A 150 -12.12 -11.17 4.18
CA GLU A 150 -11.87 -12.55 3.82
C GLU A 150 -12.29 -12.82 2.39
N LEU A 151 -13.48 -12.37 1.97
CA LEU A 151 -13.94 -12.51 0.59
C LEU A 151 -13.04 -11.80 -0.42
N LYS A 152 -12.62 -10.56 -0.11
CA LYS A 152 -11.65 -9.81 -0.93
C LYS A 152 -10.31 -10.53 -1.02
N ASN A 153 -9.82 -11.06 0.10
CA ASN A 153 -8.58 -11.84 0.14
C ASN A 153 -8.67 -13.08 -0.76
N GLU A 154 -9.78 -13.81 -0.70
CA GLU A 154 -10.03 -14.98 -1.52
C GLU A 154 -10.12 -14.65 -3.01
N LEU A 155 -10.83 -13.59 -3.38
CA LEU A 155 -10.91 -13.12 -4.75
C LEU A 155 -9.51 -12.75 -5.28
N TYR A 156 -8.73 -11.98 -4.49
CA TYR A 156 -7.36 -11.63 -4.84
C TYR A 156 -6.46 -12.86 -5.00
N ARG A 157 -6.59 -13.83 -4.09
CA ARG A 157 -5.79 -15.07 -4.12
C ARG A 157 -6.02 -15.85 -5.42
N VAL A 158 -7.29 -16.06 -5.79
CA VAL A 158 -7.64 -16.80 -7.02
C VAL A 158 -7.29 -16.00 -8.27
N ALA A 159 -7.54 -14.69 -8.28
CA ALA A 159 -7.13 -13.80 -9.37
C ALA A 159 -5.62 -13.83 -9.59
N SER A 160 -4.82 -13.73 -8.52
CA SER A 160 -3.36 -13.71 -8.59
C SER A 160 -2.77 -15.03 -9.09
N ALA A 161 -3.38 -16.17 -8.75
CA ALA A 161 -2.93 -17.49 -9.21
C ALA A 161 -3.05 -17.66 -10.73
N ASN A 162 -4.03 -17.00 -11.37
CA ASN A 162 -4.29 -17.07 -12.80
C ASN A 162 -4.49 -15.68 -13.43
N LEU A 163 -3.58 -14.75 -13.11
CA LEU A 163 -3.73 -13.32 -13.39
C LEU A 163 -4.04 -12.98 -14.85
N SER A 164 -3.32 -13.58 -15.81
CA SER A 164 -3.53 -13.30 -17.23
C SER A 164 -4.97 -13.61 -17.68
N LYS A 165 -5.52 -14.74 -17.22
CA LYS A 165 -6.90 -15.14 -17.53
C LYS A 165 -7.91 -14.24 -16.83
N PHE A 166 -7.64 -13.87 -15.57
CA PHE A 166 -8.51 -12.95 -14.83
C PHE A 166 -8.59 -11.58 -15.50
N LEU A 167 -7.44 -11.00 -15.88
CA LEU A 167 -7.40 -9.71 -16.59
C LEU A 167 -8.10 -9.76 -17.95
N SER A 168 -7.98 -10.88 -18.67
CA SER A 168 -8.70 -11.09 -19.93
C SER A 168 -10.22 -11.09 -19.71
N MET A 169 -10.70 -11.72 -18.64
CA MET A 169 -12.12 -11.70 -18.24
C MET A 169 -12.57 -10.28 -17.87
N LEU A 170 -11.82 -9.57 -17.01
CA LEU A 170 -12.15 -8.17 -16.69
C LEU A 170 -12.30 -7.32 -17.96
N ARG A 171 -11.35 -7.48 -18.89
CA ARG A 171 -11.33 -6.73 -20.15
C ARG A 171 -12.54 -7.04 -21.02
N SER A 172 -12.96 -8.30 -21.15
CA SER A 172 -14.12 -8.67 -21.98
C SER A 172 -15.42 -8.06 -21.47
N HIS A 173 -15.51 -7.74 -20.19
CA HIS A 173 -16.66 -7.07 -19.59
C HIS A 173 -16.55 -5.54 -19.53
N GLN A 174 -15.53 -4.92 -20.15
CA GLN A 174 -15.30 -3.47 -20.07
C GLN A 174 -15.01 -2.95 -18.66
N TYR A 175 -14.61 -3.83 -17.74
CA TYR A 175 -14.29 -3.48 -16.35
C TYR A 175 -13.27 -2.31 -16.27
N PRO A 176 -13.42 -1.35 -15.34
CA PRO A 176 -14.44 -1.30 -14.27
C PRO A 176 -15.73 -0.56 -14.67
N ASP A 177 -16.03 -0.37 -15.96
CA ASP A 177 -17.26 0.27 -16.44
C ASP A 177 -18.33 -0.79 -16.79
N LEU A 178 -18.97 -1.36 -15.76
CA LEU A 178 -19.92 -2.46 -15.92
C LEU A 178 -21.34 -1.95 -16.15
N ARG A 179 -21.85 -2.10 -17.37
CA ARG A 179 -23.24 -1.76 -17.72
C ARG A 179 -24.24 -2.77 -17.16
N GLU A 180 -25.48 -2.31 -16.93
CA GLU A 180 -26.53 -3.13 -16.32
C GLU A 180 -26.85 -4.44 -17.06
N ASP A 181 -26.78 -4.41 -18.40
CA ASP A 181 -26.99 -5.56 -19.27
C ASP A 181 -25.85 -6.59 -19.22
N ASN A 182 -24.69 -6.21 -18.69
CA ASN A 182 -23.49 -7.03 -18.59
C ASN A 182 -23.15 -7.44 -17.14
N THR A 183 -23.65 -6.73 -16.13
CA THR A 183 -23.33 -6.98 -14.71
C THR A 183 -23.56 -8.43 -14.28
N ARG A 184 -24.72 -9.00 -14.60
CA ARG A 184 -25.05 -10.39 -14.23
C ARG A 184 -24.10 -11.39 -14.87
N LYS A 185 -23.78 -11.17 -16.15
CA LYS A 185 -22.86 -12.05 -16.87
C LYS A 185 -21.45 -11.96 -16.33
N PHE A 186 -20.98 -10.75 -16.00
CA PHE A 186 -19.70 -10.53 -15.34
C PHE A 186 -19.60 -11.26 -13.99
N LEU A 187 -20.64 -11.18 -13.15
CA LEU A 187 -20.68 -11.86 -11.87
C LEU A 187 -20.68 -13.39 -12.03
N GLU A 188 -21.44 -13.91 -13.00
CA GLU A 188 -21.44 -15.33 -13.36
C GLU A 188 -20.06 -15.80 -13.84
N ASP A 189 -19.39 -15.04 -14.71
CA ASP A 189 -18.07 -15.38 -15.22
C ASP A 189 -17.00 -15.27 -14.12
N THR A 190 -17.14 -14.32 -13.19
CA THR A 190 -16.29 -14.21 -12.00
C THR A 190 -16.50 -15.42 -11.07
N TYR A 191 -17.75 -15.85 -10.85
CA TYR A 191 -18.06 -17.08 -10.12
C TYR A 191 -17.39 -18.30 -10.78
N ASN A 192 -17.59 -18.47 -12.10
CA ASN A 192 -17.01 -19.58 -12.85
C ASN A 192 -15.48 -19.57 -12.77
N PHE A 193 -14.86 -18.39 -12.82
CA PHE A 193 -13.42 -18.22 -12.64
C PHE A 193 -12.97 -18.70 -11.26
N VAL A 194 -13.67 -18.29 -10.19
CA VAL A 194 -13.35 -18.71 -8.82
C VAL A 194 -13.50 -20.23 -8.65
N VAL A 195 -14.56 -20.82 -9.19
CA VAL A 195 -14.77 -22.29 -9.14
C VAL A 195 -13.69 -23.04 -9.90
N GLN A 196 -13.30 -22.56 -11.08
CA GLN A 196 -12.35 -23.24 -11.97
C GLN A 196 -10.90 -23.12 -11.48
N TYR A 197 -10.51 -21.94 -11.00
CA TYR A 197 -9.11 -21.61 -10.67
C TYR A 197 -8.85 -21.49 -9.17
N GLY A 198 -9.88 -21.67 -8.34
CA GLY A 198 -9.75 -21.71 -6.89
C GLY A 198 -8.94 -22.90 -6.38
N PRO A 199 -8.56 -22.88 -5.09
CA PRO A 199 -7.82 -23.98 -4.49
C PRO A 199 -8.65 -25.27 -4.46
N ALA A 200 -7.98 -26.40 -4.69
CA ALA A 200 -8.63 -27.72 -4.64
C ALA A 200 -9.26 -28.02 -3.27
N THR A 201 -8.63 -27.57 -2.18
CA THR A 201 -9.20 -27.59 -0.83
C THR A 201 -9.68 -26.20 -0.46
N LYS A 202 -11.01 -26.01 -0.52
CA LYS A 202 -11.64 -24.72 -0.22
C LYS A 202 -11.72 -24.49 1.27
N ASN A 203 -11.32 -23.29 1.72
CA ASN A 203 -11.61 -22.85 3.07
C ASN A 203 -13.05 -22.28 3.13
N PRO A 204 -13.60 -22.02 4.33
CA PRO A 204 -14.95 -21.47 4.44
C PRO A 204 -15.16 -20.16 3.66
N ALA A 205 -14.17 -19.26 3.62
CA ALA A 205 -14.26 -18.00 2.90
C ALA A 205 -14.32 -18.19 1.37
N THR A 206 -13.57 -19.15 0.81
CA THR A 206 -13.65 -19.49 -0.62
C THR A 206 -15.04 -20.02 -0.99
N VAL A 207 -15.59 -20.91 -0.14
CA VAL A 207 -16.95 -21.46 -0.34
C VAL A 207 -17.98 -20.34 -0.27
N GLU A 208 -17.83 -19.40 0.66
CA GLU A 208 -18.76 -18.30 0.81
C GLU A 208 -18.67 -17.29 -0.35
N LEU A 209 -17.45 -16.99 -0.82
CA LEU A 209 -17.24 -16.17 -2.02
C LEU A 209 -17.97 -16.75 -3.25
N GLU A 210 -17.88 -18.07 -3.46
CA GLU A 210 -18.58 -18.75 -4.55
C GLU A 210 -20.10 -18.61 -4.45
N LYS A 211 -20.67 -18.82 -3.26
CA LYS A 211 -22.12 -18.67 -3.05
C LYS A 211 -22.58 -17.24 -3.30
N ILE A 212 -21.85 -16.27 -2.75
CA ILE A 212 -22.18 -14.85 -2.87
C ILE A 212 -22.14 -14.43 -4.35
N LEU A 213 -21.07 -14.77 -5.08
CA LEU A 213 -20.97 -14.45 -6.50
C LEU A 213 -22.09 -15.11 -7.33
N LEU A 214 -22.40 -16.38 -7.05
CA LEU A 214 -23.49 -17.08 -7.73
C LEU A 214 -24.86 -16.46 -7.43
N SER A 215 -25.14 -16.10 -6.18
CA SER A 215 -26.39 -15.44 -5.79
C SER A 215 -26.50 -14.06 -6.42
N ALA A 216 -25.44 -13.26 -6.27
CA ALA A 216 -25.31 -11.92 -6.84
C ALA A 216 -25.52 -11.92 -8.35
N SER A 217 -24.99 -12.91 -9.08
CA SER A 217 -25.15 -13.03 -10.54
C SER A 217 -26.62 -13.17 -10.99
N LYS A 218 -27.52 -13.60 -10.10
CA LYS A 218 -28.96 -13.77 -10.38
C LYS A 218 -29.78 -12.54 -10.00
N GLU A 219 -29.31 -11.78 -9.02
CA GLU A 219 -30.09 -10.72 -8.37
C GLU A 219 -29.61 -9.33 -8.80
N ILE A 220 -28.31 -9.09 -8.75
CA ILE A 220 -27.70 -7.76 -8.92
C ILE A 220 -27.59 -7.41 -10.40
N THR A 221 -28.15 -6.26 -10.78
CA THR A 221 -27.98 -5.68 -12.12
C THR A 221 -27.03 -4.50 -12.14
N LYS A 222 -26.70 -3.92 -10.98
CA LYS A 222 -25.83 -2.74 -10.87
C LYS A 222 -24.87 -2.89 -9.70
N LEU A 223 -23.57 -2.71 -9.93
CA LEU A 223 -22.54 -2.74 -8.89
C LEU A 223 -22.09 -1.32 -8.53
N ALA A 224 -22.45 -0.80 -7.36
CA ALA A 224 -22.35 0.64 -7.01
C ALA A 224 -20.99 1.31 -7.32
N PHE A 225 -19.87 0.60 -7.19
CA PHE A 225 -18.53 1.17 -7.38
C PHE A 225 -17.92 0.90 -8.77
N LEU A 226 -18.64 0.22 -9.66
CA LEU A 226 -18.14 -0.26 -10.96
C LEU A 226 -18.92 0.32 -12.15
N HIS A 227 -19.09 1.64 -12.17
CA HIS A 227 -19.71 2.43 -13.26
C HIS A 227 -18.86 3.67 -13.58
N SER A 228 -17.57 3.45 -13.84
CA SER A 228 -16.56 4.52 -13.90
C SER A 228 -16.63 5.44 -15.13
N ASP A 229 -17.53 5.20 -16.09
CA ASP A 229 -17.58 5.81 -17.43
C ASP A 229 -16.27 5.68 -18.25
N LYS A 230 -15.30 4.91 -17.74
CA LYS A 230 -13.96 4.74 -18.29
C LYS A 230 -13.58 3.26 -18.34
N ALA A 231 -14.12 2.57 -19.34
CA ALA A 231 -13.76 1.18 -19.59
C ALA A 231 -12.23 0.98 -19.62
N HIS A 232 -11.77 -0.12 -18.99
CA HIS A 232 -10.37 -0.56 -18.97
C HIS A 232 -9.39 0.33 -18.20
N GLU A 233 -9.82 1.38 -17.51
CA GLU A 233 -8.99 2.19 -16.62
C GLU A 233 -9.20 1.75 -15.16
N LEU A 234 -8.29 0.92 -14.63
CA LEU A 234 -8.38 0.35 -13.28
C LEU A 234 -8.01 1.36 -12.19
N ILE A 235 -7.02 2.21 -12.47
CA ILE A 235 -6.59 3.30 -11.59
C ILE A 235 -6.30 4.50 -12.49
N ASP A 236 -7.03 5.60 -12.29
CA ASP A 236 -6.91 6.81 -13.10
C ASP A 236 -5.90 7.84 -12.56
N GLY A 237 -5.39 7.61 -11.35
CA GLY A 237 -4.31 8.36 -10.72
C GLY A 237 -4.15 8.01 -9.24
N PHE A 238 -3.13 8.58 -8.60
CA PHE A 238 -2.77 8.31 -7.19
C PHE A 238 -3.04 9.50 -6.26
N GLN A 239 -3.58 10.60 -6.78
CA GLN A 239 -3.87 11.83 -6.04
C GLN A 239 -4.75 11.60 -4.80
N GLY A 240 -5.67 10.64 -4.85
CA GLY A 240 -6.51 10.26 -3.72
C GLY A 240 -5.71 9.78 -2.52
N PHE A 241 -4.60 9.06 -2.74
CA PHE A 241 -3.73 8.59 -1.66
C PHE A 241 -2.94 9.74 -1.01
N PHE A 242 -2.49 10.72 -1.79
CA PHE A 242 -1.84 11.93 -1.28
C PHE A 242 -2.83 12.76 -0.45
N LEU A 243 -4.01 13.05 -1.00
CA LEU A 243 -5.07 13.78 -0.31
C LEU A 243 -5.53 13.07 0.96
N ASN A 244 -5.64 11.74 0.92
CA ASN A 244 -5.96 10.94 2.11
C ASN A 244 -4.90 11.12 3.20
N ARG A 245 -3.60 11.14 2.85
CA ARG A 245 -2.53 11.36 3.85
C ARG A 245 -2.53 12.76 4.43
N ILE A 246 -2.75 13.78 3.61
CA ILE A 246 -2.90 15.17 4.06
C ILE A 246 -4.09 15.27 5.03
N ALA A 247 -5.24 14.72 4.63
CA ALA A 247 -6.45 14.75 5.43
C ALA A 247 -6.37 13.90 6.71
N SER A 248 -5.59 12.83 6.71
CA SER A 248 -5.46 11.95 7.88
C SER A 248 -4.62 12.55 9.01
N PHE A 249 -3.78 13.55 8.73
CA PHE A 249 -2.96 14.25 9.74
C PHE A 249 -3.20 15.75 9.62
N PRO A 250 -4.42 16.22 9.90
CA PRO A 250 -4.81 17.58 9.55
C PRO A 250 -4.05 18.67 10.33
N ASN A 251 -3.40 18.30 11.44
CA ASN A 251 -2.60 19.21 12.27
C ASN A 251 -1.09 19.14 11.96
N ALA A 252 -0.69 18.31 10.98
CA ALA A 252 0.68 18.17 10.54
C ALA A 252 1.04 19.14 9.40
N THR A 253 2.34 19.35 9.21
CA THR A 253 2.91 19.98 8.01
C THR A 253 3.54 18.90 7.14
N HIS A 254 3.16 18.87 5.86
CA HIS A 254 3.56 17.84 4.92
C HIS A 254 4.56 18.37 3.88
N PHE A 255 5.64 17.62 3.63
CA PHE A 255 6.67 17.92 2.63
C PHE A 255 6.85 16.72 1.70
N PHE A 256 6.31 16.81 0.49
CA PHE A 256 6.41 15.79 -0.55
C PHE A 256 7.59 16.08 -1.49
N ASP A 257 8.28 15.03 -1.97
CA ASP A 257 9.17 15.18 -3.12
C ASP A 257 8.40 15.66 -4.35
N GLU A 258 9.09 16.26 -5.31
CA GLU A 258 8.47 16.83 -6.50
C GLU A 258 7.89 15.76 -7.44
N GLU A 259 6.58 15.53 -7.36
CA GLU A 259 5.84 14.76 -8.37
C GLU A 259 4.88 15.69 -9.14
N LYS A 260 5.24 16.07 -10.38
CA LYS A 260 4.49 17.07 -11.17
C LYS A 260 3.04 16.67 -11.48
N THR A 261 2.78 15.38 -11.69
CA THR A 261 1.46 14.88 -12.09
C THR A 261 0.43 15.06 -10.96
N ILE A 262 0.85 14.71 -9.75
CA ILE A 262 0.12 14.79 -8.50
C ILE A 262 0.01 16.26 -8.09
N GLN A 263 1.09 17.02 -8.18
CA GLN A 263 1.06 18.48 -7.97
C GLN A 263 -0.03 19.14 -8.81
N GLU A 264 -0.04 18.89 -10.12
CA GLU A 264 -1.07 19.40 -11.02
C GLU A 264 -2.46 18.89 -10.61
N ALA A 265 -2.59 17.59 -10.35
CA ALA A 265 -3.86 16.95 -10.00
C ALA A 265 -4.48 17.46 -8.69
N ILE A 266 -3.67 17.82 -7.69
CA ILE A 266 -4.14 18.30 -6.39
C ILE A 266 -4.02 19.82 -6.19
N SER A 267 -3.42 20.55 -7.13
CA SER A 267 -3.21 22.01 -7.06
C SER A 267 -4.46 22.83 -6.71
N ASN A 268 -5.63 22.34 -7.15
CA ASN A 268 -6.91 23.00 -6.93
C ASN A 268 -7.56 22.67 -5.57
N PHE A 269 -6.99 21.76 -4.78
CA PHE A 269 -7.55 21.32 -3.49
C PHE A 269 -6.91 22.09 -2.33
N LYS A 270 -7.75 22.72 -1.51
CA LYS A 270 -7.37 23.28 -0.22
C LYS A 270 -8.00 22.40 0.85
N VAL A 271 -7.20 21.52 1.45
CA VAL A 271 -7.68 20.65 2.54
C VAL A 271 -7.81 21.50 3.79
N ILE A 272 -8.99 21.47 4.41
CA ILE A 272 -9.27 22.19 5.65
C ILE A 272 -9.71 21.22 6.74
N ASN A 273 -9.46 21.55 7.99
CA ASN A 273 -9.93 20.84 9.17
C ASN A 273 -10.46 21.86 10.17
N ASN A 274 -11.78 21.87 10.40
CA ASN A 274 -12.45 22.86 11.25
C ASN A 274 -12.02 24.29 10.87
N ASP A 275 -12.21 24.65 9.59
CA ASP A 275 -11.85 25.94 8.98
C ASP A 275 -10.34 26.28 8.92
N SER A 276 -9.47 25.44 9.49
CA SER A 276 -8.02 25.63 9.44
C SER A 276 -7.41 24.93 8.22
N LEU A 277 -6.52 25.60 7.50
CA LEU A 277 -5.84 25.01 6.34
C LEU A 277 -4.82 23.95 6.80
N VAL A 278 -4.85 22.78 6.18
CA VAL A 278 -3.79 21.78 6.35
C VAL A 278 -2.60 22.16 5.47
N HIS A 279 -1.41 22.26 6.06
CA HIS A 279 -0.22 22.73 5.37
C HIS A 279 0.50 21.60 4.63
N TYR A 280 0.60 21.69 3.31
CA TYR A 280 1.38 20.75 2.52
C TYR A 280 2.15 21.45 1.39
N HIS A 281 3.34 20.93 1.08
CA HIS A 281 4.28 21.49 0.13
C HIS A 281 4.91 20.39 -0.72
N PHE A 282 5.22 20.70 -1.98
CA PHE A 282 6.12 19.91 -2.82
C PHE A 282 7.46 20.63 -2.88
N VAL A 283 8.55 19.91 -2.65
CA VAL A 283 9.87 20.50 -2.41
C VAL A 283 10.97 19.72 -3.11
N GLU A 284 12.02 20.41 -3.52
CA GLU A 284 13.19 19.78 -4.13
C GLU A 284 13.94 18.92 -3.11
N SER A 285 14.14 17.63 -3.42
CA SER A 285 14.88 16.68 -2.60
C SER A 285 16.28 17.16 -2.22
N VAL A 286 17.00 17.81 -3.15
CA VAL A 286 18.38 18.30 -2.96
C VAL A 286 18.47 19.28 -1.80
N GLN A 287 17.45 20.13 -1.64
CA GLN A 287 17.41 21.16 -0.59
C GLN A 287 16.72 20.68 0.68
N THR A 288 16.07 19.51 0.65
CA THR A 288 15.22 19.02 1.74
C THR A 288 15.72 17.67 2.26
N PRO A 289 16.60 17.67 3.28
CA PRO A 289 17.15 16.43 3.85
C PRO A 289 16.10 15.40 4.26
N GLY A 290 14.93 15.82 4.76
CA GLY A 290 13.87 14.90 5.17
C GLY A 290 13.28 14.09 4.01
N VAL A 291 13.19 14.68 2.81
CA VAL A 291 12.79 13.98 1.58
C VAL A 291 13.86 12.96 1.18
N GLN A 292 15.14 13.31 1.28
CA GLN A 292 16.25 12.37 1.01
C GLN A 292 16.23 11.14 1.94
N LEU A 293 15.91 11.35 3.23
CA LEU A 293 15.74 10.23 4.17
C LEU A 293 14.48 9.41 3.85
N SER A 294 13.44 10.07 3.33
CA SER A 294 12.20 9.42 2.89
C SER A 294 12.44 8.51 1.69
N ASP A 295 13.25 8.91 0.70
CA ASP A 295 13.65 8.05 -0.44
C ASP A 295 14.26 6.72 0.01
N VAL A 296 15.16 6.77 0.99
CA VAL A 296 15.80 5.56 1.52
C VAL A 296 14.78 4.64 2.20
N ILE A 297 13.87 5.20 3.01
CA ILE A 297 12.83 4.42 3.70
C ILE A 297 11.82 3.85 2.71
N VAL A 298 11.27 4.68 1.84
CA VAL A 298 10.22 4.32 0.89
C VAL A 298 10.75 3.32 -0.13
N GLY A 299 11.93 3.55 -0.69
CA GLY A 299 12.55 2.59 -1.60
C GLY A 299 12.84 1.24 -0.93
N PHE A 300 13.25 1.24 0.34
CA PHE A 300 13.46 0.01 1.11
C PHE A 300 12.13 -0.72 1.34
N LEU A 301 11.11 0.01 1.77
CA LEU A 301 9.77 -0.51 2.02
C LEU A 301 9.11 -1.03 0.74
N GLY A 302 9.28 -0.36 -0.39
CA GLY A 302 8.79 -0.81 -1.69
C GLY A 302 9.36 -2.18 -2.05
N LYS A 303 10.69 -2.34 -1.96
CA LYS A 303 11.35 -3.64 -2.17
C LYS A 303 10.89 -4.70 -1.16
N TYR A 304 10.67 -4.31 0.10
CA TYR A 304 10.15 -5.21 1.13
C TYR A 304 8.73 -5.69 0.81
N PHE A 305 7.79 -4.80 0.48
CA PHE A 305 6.42 -5.18 0.18
C PHE A 305 6.33 -5.97 -1.12
N THR A 306 7.07 -5.60 -2.16
CA THR A 306 7.23 -6.44 -3.36
C THR A 306 7.72 -7.85 -3.00
N PHE A 307 8.73 -7.98 -2.14
CA PHE A 307 9.20 -9.28 -1.68
C PHE A 307 8.12 -10.07 -0.94
N ILE A 308 7.34 -9.42 -0.08
CA ILE A 308 6.22 -10.05 0.62
C ILE A 308 5.17 -10.56 -0.38
N GLU A 309 4.82 -9.77 -1.39
CA GLU A 309 3.84 -10.17 -2.41
C GLU A 309 4.35 -11.35 -3.25
N ASP A 310 5.58 -11.27 -3.77
CA ASP A 310 6.17 -12.25 -4.69
C ASP A 310 6.59 -13.57 -4.03
N THR A 311 6.68 -13.61 -2.70
CA THR A 311 7.18 -14.78 -1.97
C THR A 311 6.02 -15.62 -1.43
N SER A 312 5.97 -16.88 -1.86
CA SER A 312 5.01 -17.84 -1.33
C SER A 312 5.24 -18.07 0.18
N PRO A 313 4.19 -18.41 0.95
CA PRO A 313 4.31 -18.66 2.39
C PRO A 313 5.40 -19.67 2.77
N GLN A 314 5.52 -20.78 2.04
CA GLN A 314 6.55 -21.79 2.31
C GLN A 314 7.96 -21.23 2.05
N LYS A 315 8.16 -20.56 0.90
CA LYS A 315 9.45 -19.94 0.59
C LYS A 315 9.82 -18.86 1.60
N LEU A 316 8.83 -18.11 2.11
CA LEU A 316 9.05 -17.09 3.14
C LEU A 316 9.56 -17.71 4.45
N ILE A 317 9.00 -18.85 4.86
CA ILE A 317 9.45 -19.62 6.03
C ILE A 317 10.91 -20.06 5.83
N ASP A 318 11.21 -20.67 4.68
CA ASP A 318 12.55 -21.19 4.39
C ASP A 318 13.59 -20.06 4.36
N LEU A 319 13.28 -18.94 3.70
CA LEU A 319 14.13 -17.75 3.65
C LEU A 319 14.36 -17.15 5.03
N LYS A 320 13.32 -17.05 5.86
CA LYS A 320 13.45 -16.53 7.22
C LYS A 320 14.32 -17.41 8.10
N GLY A 321 14.24 -18.73 7.93
CA GLY A 321 15.07 -19.70 8.63
C GLY A 321 16.58 -19.49 8.39
N ARG A 322 16.96 -19.05 7.19
CA ARG A 322 18.35 -18.94 6.72
C ARG A 322 18.92 -17.52 6.67
N LEU A 323 18.23 -16.53 7.25
CA LEU A 323 18.71 -15.15 7.28
C LEU A 323 20.11 -15.04 7.91
N SER A 324 20.97 -14.26 7.28
CA SER A 324 22.29 -13.92 7.80
C SER A 324 22.18 -13.03 9.04
N ILE A 325 23.29 -12.90 9.79
CA ILE A 325 23.36 -12.03 10.97
C ILE A 325 23.01 -10.58 10.60
N ALA A 326 23.54 -10.07 9.50
CA ALA A 326 23.25 -8.71 9.02
C ALA A 326 21.76 -8.53 8.67
N GLN A 327 21.16 -9.51 7.98
CA GLN A 327 19.75 -9.46 7.63
C GLN A 327 18.84 -9.49 8.86
N ARG A 328 19.13 -10.35 9.84
CA ARG A 328 18.39 -10.40 11.12
C ARG A 328 18.49 -9.09 11.88
N GLN A 329 19.68 -8.49 11.91
CA GLN A 329 19.87 -7.19 12.54
C GLN A 329 19.03 -6.10 11.85
N ASN A 330 19.01 -6.05 10.52
CA ASN A 330 18.22 -5.05 9.79
C ASN A 330 16.71 -5.28 9.93
N ILE A 331 16.23 -6.54 9.98
CA ILE A 331 14.83 -6.82 10.33
C ILE A 331 14.50 -6.32 11.74
N LYS A 332 15.38 -6.57 12.72
CA LYS A 332 15.19 -6.09 14.09
C LYS A 332 15.08 -4.56 14.14
N LEU A 333 15.96 -3.86 13.43
CA LEU A 333 15.94 -2.39 13.37
C LEU A 333 14.68 -1.85 12.69
N LEU A 334 14.27 -2.42 11.55
CA LEU A 334 13.02 -2.05 10.90
C LEU A 334 11.81 -2.31 11.80
N ARG A 335 11.76 -3.47 12.46
CA ARG A 335 10.72 -3.78 13.46
C ARG A 335 10.66 -2.72 14.55
N THR A 336 11.81 -2.31 15.07
CA THR A 336 11.89 -1.25 16.08
C THR A 336 11.36 0.08 15.56
N LEU A 337 11.70 0.48 14.33
CA LEU A 337 11.17 1.69 13.70
C LEU A 337 9.65 1.64 13.54
N ILE A 338 9.12 0.53 13.01
CA ILE A 338 7.67 0.34 12.85
C ILE A 338 6.96 0.39 14.20
N ALA A 339 7.41 -0.40 15.18
CA ALA A 339 6.75 -0.47 16.49
C ALA A 339 6.80 0.86 17.26
N ARG A 340 7.90 1.60 17.16
CA ARG A 340 8.01 2.93 17.77
C ARG A 340 7.10 3.95 17.10
N SER A 341 6.93 3.88 15.78
CA SER A 341 6.09 4.80 15.02
C SER A 341 4.61 4.50 15.21
N ASP A 342 4.24 3.22 15.16
CA ASP A 342 2.88 2.74 15.46
C ASP A 342 2.42 3.21 16.85
N LYS A 343 3.28 3.12 17.87
CA LYS A 343 2.97 3.60 19.23
C LYS A 343 2.67 5.11 19.30
N ILE A 344 3.22 5.92 18.41
CA ILE A 344 2.96 7.36 18.35
C ILE A 344 1.63 7.62 17.64
N SER A 345 1.44 7.00 16.48
CA SER A 345 0.18 6.98 15.76
C SER A 345 0.09 5.68 14.98
N ASN A 346 -0.96 4.89 15.21
CA ASN A 346 -1.18 3.67 14.42
C ASN A 346 -1.40 3.97 12.93
N HIS A 347 -1.80 5.19 12.61
CA HIS A 347 -1.99 5.62 11.22
C HIS A 347 -0.68 5.99 10.51
N PHE A 348 0.45 6.04 11.22
CA PHE A 348 1.76 6.04 10.56
C PHE A 348 2.00 4.74 9.80
N ILE A 349 1.40 3.62 10.21
CA ILE A 349 1.58 2.31 9.58
C ILE A 349 0.29 1.92 8.86
N HIS A 350 0.03 2.56 7.72
CA HIS A 350 -1.19 2.34 6.96
C HIS A 350 -0.97 1.32 5.83
N ARG A 351 -1.89 0.35 5.71
CA ARG A 351 -1.77 -0.75 4.73
C ARG A 351 -3.13 -1.01 4.08
N ILE A 352 -3.16 -0.86 2.76
CA ILE A 352 -4.28 -1.19 1.88
C ILE A 352 -3.86 -2.42 1.08
N THR A 353 -3.89 -3.58 1.74
CA THR A 353 -3.44 -4.86 1.19
C THR A 353 -4.32 -6.01 1.69
N THR A 354 -4.03 -7.22 1.24
CA THR A 354 -4.80 -8.42 1.58
C THR A 354 -4.47 -8.94 2.97
N ILE A 355 -5.36 -9.78 3.52
CA ILE A 355 -5.13 -10.46 4.80
C ILE A 355 -3.85 -11.31 4.70
N ASP A 356 -3.67 -12.06 3.61
CA ASP A 356 -2.51 -12.93 3.42
C ASP A 356 -1.19 -12.15 3.37
N SER A 357 -1.18 -10.99 2.70
CA SER A 357 0.00 -10.12 2.65
C SER A 357 0.34 -9.53 4.01
N ASN A 358 -0.67 -9.13 4.78
CA ASN A 358 -0.48 -8.69 6.17
C ASN A 358 0.06 -9.82 7.05
N LEU A 359 -0.50 -11.04 6.94
CA LEU A 359 -0.03 -12.21 7.70
C LEU A 359 1.41 -12.60 7.35
N LYS A 360 1.78 -12.56 6.06
CA LYS A 360 3.17 -12.75 5.59
C LYS A 360 4.11 -11.70 6.17
N SER A 361 3.72 -10.42 6.11
CA SER A 361 4.51 -9.32 6.67
C SER A 361 4.71 -9.47 8.18
N ASP A 362 3.63 -9.78 8.90
CA ASP A 362 3.62 -9.96 10.35
C ASP A 362 4.44 -11.17 10.79
N TYR A 363 4.37 -12.26 10.03
CA TYR A 363 5.26 -13.40 10.23
C TYR A 363 6.70 -12.95 10.05
N PHE A 364 7.05 -12.32 8.92
CA PHE A 364 8.44 -12.02 8.60
C PHE A 364 9.08 -11.04 9.59
N LEU A 365 8.38 -9.97 9.97
CA LEU A 365 8.91 -8.91 10.83
C LEU A 365 8.70 -9.16 12.32
N PHE A 366 7.53 -9.67 12.73
CA PHE A 366 7.11 -9.70 14.14
C PHE A 366 7.02 -11.11 14.71
N ASP A 367 7.46 -12.12 13.97
CA ASP A 367 7.45 -13.52 14.42
C ASP A 367 6.04 -14.06 14.74
N LYS A 368 4.98 -13.42 14.22
CA LYS A 368 3.60 -13.93 14.35
C LYS A 368 3.44 -15.23 13.57
N LYS A 369 2.61 -16.15 14.04
CA LYS A 369 2.42 -17.46 13.39
C LYS A 369 1.59 -17.32 12.10
N LEU A 370 2.07 -17.89 10.99
CA LEU A 370 1.25 -18.06 9.79
C LEU A 370 0.16 -19.11 10.03
N PRO A 371 -1.12 -18.80 9.75
CA PRO A 371 -2.18 -19.79 9.81
C PRO A 371 -1.95 -20.92 8.80
N LYS A 372 -2.38 -22.14 9.16
CA LYS A 372 -2.21 -23.32 8.29
C LYS A 372 -2.88 -23.16 6.92
N TYR A 373 -3.99 -22.43 6.85
CA TYR A 373 -4.72 -22.20 5.60
C TYR A 373 -3.94 -21.30 4.63
N VAL A 374 -3.05 -20.43 5.13
CA VAL A 374 -2.16 -19.60 4.31
C VAL A 374 -0.98 -20.42 3.81
N VAL A 375 -0.44 -21.33 4.64
CA VAL A 375 0.73 -22.14 4.24
C VAL A 375 0.37 -23.22 3.22
N ARG A 376 -0.87 -23.72 3.25
CA ARG A 376 -1.37 -24.81 2.40
C ARG A 376 -2.07 -24.36 1.12
N SER A 377 -2.24 -23.05 0.93
CA SER A 377 -2.93 -22.47 -0.23
C SER A 377 -2.04 -22.36 -1.46
#